data_AF-A0A387ARQ5-F1
#
_entry.id   AF-A0A387ARQ5-F1
#
_cell.length_a   1.000
_cell.length_b   1.000
_cell.length_c   1.000
_cell.angle_alpha   90.00
_cell.angle_beta   90.00
_cell.angle_gamma   90.00
#
_symmetry.space_group_name_H-M   'P 1'
#
loop_
_entity.id
_entity.type
_entity.pdbx_description
1 polymer ?
#
loop_
_entity_poly.entity_id
_entity_poly.type
_entity_poly.pdbx_seq_one_letter_code
_entity_poly.pdbx_strand_id
1 'polypeptide(L)'
;MSLIHISSYIQEASLVEIYSKSRDEYQYEDFILGIIIMELNDYILVKTYDESALLDTYTLLRKDDISKIATDTDYTSVFEAYIRMNQENDVLDPFNIQQLDNILQLNDFDEIIQAFLVNNRVLTVVTDIDDESHVGRIIDYRGDNIVLDEQQYLRSFGIIDENDNPVISLEDVTLIDLVSKANLLYENYLNQEK
;
A
#
# COMPACT_ATOMS: atom_id res chain seq x y z
N MET A 1 -17.51 -19.14 -3.13
CA MET A 1 -17.00 -17.78 -2.86
C MET A 1 -18.11 -16.80 -3.16
N SER A 2 -18.55 -16.00 -2.19
CA SER A 2 -19.43 -14.86 -2.45
C SER A 2 -18.65 -13.86 -3.30
N LEU A 3 -19.24 -13.36 -4.40
CA LEU A 3 -18.64 -12.24 -5.13
C LEU A 3 -18.61 -11.04 -4.17
N ILE A 4 -17.42 -10.58 -3.81
CA ILE A 4 -17.25 -9.29 -3.15
C ILE A 4 -17.57 -8.22 -4.20
N HIS A 5 -18.60 -7.41 -3.98
CA HIS A 5 -19.02 -6.36 -4.90
C HIS A 5 -18.17 -5.09 -4.73
N ILE A 6 -16.88 -5.16 -5.08
CA ILE A 6 -15.90 -4.07 -4.91
C ILE A 6 -16.40 -2.75 -5.51
N SER A 7 -17.06 -2.82 -6.67
CA SER A 7 -17.57 -1.66 -7.39
C SER A 7 -18.52 -0.76 -6.60
N SER A 8 -19.32 -1.29 -5.66
CA SER A 8 -20.24 -0.45 -4.87
C SER A 8 -19.46 0.39 -3.86
N TYR A 9 -18.47 -0.21 -3.18
CA TYR A 9 -17.61 0.51 -2.24
C TYR A 9 -16.83 1.63 -2.92
N ILE A 10 -16.38 1.42 -4.16
CA ILE A 10 -15.71 2.46 -4.96
C ILE A 10 -16.67 3.61 -5.28
N GLN A 11 -17.90 3.31 -5.74
CA GLN A 11 -18.87 4.34 -6.13
C GLN A 11 -19.34 5.19 -4.95
N GLU A 12 -19.49 4.57 -3.79
CA GLU A 12 -19.92 5.23 -2.56
C GLU A 12 -18.76 5.92 -1.82
N ALA A 13 -17.51 5.62 -2.21
CA ALA A 13 -16.30 6.03 -1.50
C ALA A 13 -16.36 5.69 0.00
N SER A 14 -16.94 4.53 0.33
CA SER A 14 -17.19 4.11 1.70
C SER A 14 -15.88 3.84 2.44
N LEU A 15 -15.84 4.20 3.73
CA LEU A 15 -14.79 3.72 4.61
C LEU A 15 -15.06 2.25 4.93
N VAL A 16 -14.05 1.41 4.70
CA VAL A 16 -14.17 -0.05 4.83
C VAL A 16 -13.06 -0.64 5.69
N GLU A 17 -13.42 -1.71 6.39
CA GLU A 17 -12.49 -2.68 6.97
C GLU A 17 -12.21 -3.76 5.92
N ILE A 18 -10.94 -3.97 5.56
CA ILE A 18 -10.52 -4.98 4.60
C ILE A 18 -9.73 -6.04 5.36
N TYR A 19 -10.33 -7.21 5.49
CA TYR A 19 -9.74 -8.37 6.15
C TYR A 19 -9.04 -9.24 5.11
N SER A 20 -7.85 -9.69 5.46
CA SER A 20 -7.04 -10.55 4.60
C SER A 20 -7.18 -12.02 4.95
N LYS A 21 -6.72 -12.88 4.06
CA LYS A 21 -6.45 -14.29 4.28
C LYS A 21 -5.14 -14.67 3.61
N SER A 22 -4.50 -15.70 4.13
CA SER A 22 -3.40 -16.36 3.46
C SER A 22 -3.91 -17.21 2.28
N ARG A 23 -2.97 -17.67 1.45
CA ARG A 23 -3.28 -18.53 0.29
C ARG A 23 -3.65 -19.95 0.64
N ASP A 24 -3.34 -20.41 1.85
CA ASP A 24 -3.87 -21.66 2.41
C ASP A 24 -5.22 -21.46 3.13
N GLU A 25 -5.87 -20.31 2.91
CA GLU A 25 -7.21 -19.95 3.38
C GLU A 25 -7.32 -19.70 4.90
N TYR A 26 -6.20 -19.45 5.58
CA TYR A 26 -6.22 -18.95 6.96
C TYR A 26 -6.69 -17.49 6.96
N GLN A 27 -7.68 -17.18 7.78
CA GLN A 27 -8.26 -15.83 7.87
C GLN A 27 -7.63 -15.07 9.03
N TYR A 28 -7.11 -13.88 8.73
CA TYR A 28 -6.58 -12.97 9.74
C TYR A 28 -7.71 -12.19 10.40
N GLU A 29 -7.55 -11.90 11.69
CA GLU A 29 -8.51 -11.07 12.45
C GLU A 29 -8.24 -9.57 12.28
N ASP A 30 -7.00 -9.22 11.95
CA ASP A 30 -6.60 -7.84 11.67
C ASP A 30 -7.09 -7.39 10.29
N PHE A 31 -7.31 -6.09 10.16
CA PHE A 31 -7.83 -5.48 8.95
C PHE A 31 -7.13 -4.16 8.63
N ILE A 32 -7.13 -3.83 7.34
CA ILE A 32 -6.76 -2.50 6.85
C ILE A 32 -8.01 -1.64 6.86
N LEU A 33 -7.92 -0.44 7.43
CA LEU A 33 -8.97 0.57 7.34
C LEU A 33 -8.67 1.51 6.17
N GLY A 34 -9.60 1.64 5.22
CA GLY A 34 -9.37 2.51 4.07
C GLY A 34 -10.57 2.76 3.18
N ILE A 35 -10.36 3.54 2.12
CA ILE A 35 -11.32 3.77 1.05
C ILE A 35 -10.75 3.12 -0.21
N ILE A 36 -11.53 2.26 -0.86
CA ILE A 36 -11.14 1.62 -2.12
C ILE A 36 -11.31 2.66 -3.24
N ILE A 37 -10.23 2.94 -3.95
CA ILE A 37 -10.19 3.97 -5.00
C ILE A 37 -10.56 3.38 -6.36
N MET A 38 -10.00 2.21 -6.69
CA MET A 38 -10.14 1.59 -8.01
C MET A 38 -9.70 0.13 -8.00
N GLU A 39 -10.08 -0.57 -9.06
CA GLU A 39 -9.59 -1.91 -9.38
C GLU A 39 -8.49 -1.85 -10.45
N LEU A 40 -7.46 -2.68 -10.29
CA LEU A 40 -6.28 -2.78 -11.15
C LEU A 40 -5.94 -4.25 -11.38
N ASN A 41 -6.46 -4.85 -12.47
CA ASN A 41 -6.28 -6.28 -12.75
C ASN A 41 -6.65 -7.15 -11.52
N ASP A 42 -5.66 -7.82 -10.92
CA ASP A 42 -5.81 -8.69 -9.74
C ASP A 42 -5.70 -7.95 -8.40
N TYR A 43 -5.54 -6.62 -8.43
CA TYR A 43 -5.37 -5.76 -7.26
C TYR A 43 -6.51 -4.75 -7.11
N ILE A 44 -6.67 -4.24 -5.89
CA ILE A 44 -7.38 -3.00 -5.61
C ILE A 44 -6.41 -1.96 -5.08
N LEU A 45 -6.61 -0.70 -5.45
CA LEU A 45 -5.92 0.43 -4.86
C LEU A 45 -6.74 0.97 -3.70
N VAL A 46 -6.13 1.04 -2.52
CA VAL A 46 -6.78 1.48 -1.29
C VAL A 46 -6.01 2.65 -0.70
N LYS A 47 -6.75 3.69 -0.33
CA LYS A 47 -6.27 4.80 0.49
C LYS A 47 -6.51 4.45 1.96
N THR A 48 -5.45 4.24 2.73
CA THR A 48 -5.53 3.75 4.11
C THR A 48 -5.36 4.86 5.14
N TYR A 49 -5.86 4.59 6.35
CA TYR A 49 -5.75 5.50 7.49
C TYR A 49 -5.07 4.79 8.66
N ASP A 50 -4.22 5.53 9.38
CA ASP A 50 -3.60 5.03 10.61
C ASP A 50 -4.57 5.07 11.80
N GLU A 51 -4.11 4.61 12.97
CA GLU A 51 -4.88 4.61 14.22
C GLU A 51 -5.32 6.01 14.69
N SER A 52 -4.67 7.07 14.20
CA SER A 52 -5.01 8.47 14.46
C SER A 52 -5.94 9.05 13.38
N ALA A 53 -6.45 8.22 12.47
CA ALA A 53 -7.28 8.59 11.34
C ALA A 53 -6.61 9.61 10.40
N LEU A 54 -5.28 9.57 10.31
CA LEU A 54 -4.50 10.34 9.35
C LEU A 54 -4.30 9.49 8.10
N LEU A 55 -4.29 10.12 6.93
CA LEU A 55 -3.91 9.45 5.69
C LEU A 55 -2.52 8.82 5.88
N ASP A 56 -2.44 7.53 5.65
CA ASP A 56 -1.25 6.76 5.92
C ASP A 56 -0.56 6.28 4.66
N THR A 57 -1.30 5.56 3.81
CA THR A 57 -0.71 4.86 2.67
C THR A 57 -1.69 4.79 1.49
N TYR A 58 -1.15 4.81 0.27
CA TYR A 58 -1.80 4.26 -0.92
C TYR A 58 -1.22 2.87 -1.17
N THR A 59 -2.04 1.84 -1.00
CA THR A 59 -1.59 0.44 -1.08
C THR A 59 -2.35 -0.34 -2.14
N LEU A 60 -1.65 -1.21 -2.85
CA LEU A 60 -2.25 -2.21 -3.73
C LEU A 60 -2.46 -3.49 -2.94
N LEU A 61 -3.70 -3.96 -2.82
CA LEU A 61 -4.03 -5.23 -2.18
C LEU A 61 -4.46 -6.25 -3.22
N ARG A 62 -3.90 -7.46 -3.16
CA ARG A 62 -4.32 -8.54 -4.06
C ARG A 62 -5.73 -9.00 -3.71
N LYS A 63 -6.61 -9.06 -4.71
CA LYS A 63 -8.03 -9.41 -4.53
C LYS A 63 -8.23 -10.81 -3.98
N ASP A 64 -7.43 -11.76 -4.43
CA ASP A 64 -7.53 -13.17 -4.02
C ASP A 64 -7.16 -13.37 -2.55
N ASP A 65 -6.37 -12.46 -1.98
CA ASP A 65 -5.93 -12.49 -0.58
C ASP A 65 -6.92 -11.75 0.35
N ILE A 66 -8.03 -11.21 -0.17
CA ILE A 66 -9.09 -10.57 0.62
C ILE A 66 -10.10 -11.62 1.08
N SER A 67 -10.31 -11.72 2.38
CA SER A 67 -11.28 -12.64 2.99
C SER A 67 -12.66 -12.01 3.15
N LYS A 68 -12.70 -10.72 3.53
CA LYS A 68 -13.94 -10.01 3.84
C LYS A 68 -13.73 -8.50 3.71
N ILE A 69 -14.77 -7.80 3.25
CA ILE A 69 -14.87 -6.34 3.33
C ILE A 69 -16.09 -6.01 4.18
N ALA A 70 -15.93 -5.15 5.18
CA ALA A 70 -17.02 -4.66 6.02
C ALA A 70 -17.10 -3.14 5.99
N THR A 71 -18.31 -2.62 6.10
CA THR A 71 -18.61 -1.19 6.20
C THR A 71 -19.81 -1.04 7.13
N ASP A 72 -20.17 0.21 7.47
CA ASP A 72 -21.24 0.53 8.42
C ASP A 72 -21.08 -0.19 9.78
N THR A 73 -19.84 -0.39 10.23
CA THR A 73 -19.55 -0.94 11.56
C THR A 73 -19.44 0.18 12.58
N ASP A 74 -19.47 -0.18 13.88
CA ASP A 74 -19.19 0.79 14.94
C ASP A 74 -17.77 1.38 14.77
N TYR A 75 -16.81 0.57 14.31
CA TYR A 75 -15.43 1.00 14.10
C TYR A 75 -15.31 1.98 12.94
N THR A 76 -15.88 1.68 11.76
CA THR A 76 -15.86 2.61 10.62
C THR A 76 -16.59 3.90 10.96
N SER A 77 -17.72 3.83 11.69
CA SER A 77 -18.46 5.02 12.13
C SER A 77 -17.64 5.95 13.04
N VAL A 78 -16.86 5.38 13.96
CA VAL A 78 -15.95 6.14 14.83
C VAL A 78 -14.84 6.79 13.99
N PHE A 79 -14.22 6.04 13.09
CA PHE A 79 -13.12 6.56 12.28
C PHE A 79 -13.58 7.59 11.25
N GLU A 80 -14.79 7.49 10.70
CA GLU A 80 -15.37 8.55 9.88
C GLU A 80 -15.45 9.89 10.64
N ALA A 81 -15.83 9.84 11.93
CA ALA A 81 -15.85 11.04 12.76
C ALA A 81 -14.43 11.60 13.00
N TYR A 82 -13.43 10.73 13.20
CA TYR A 82 -12.04 11.16 13.36
C TYR A 82 -11.44 11.73 12.07
N ILE A 83 -11.66 11.08 10.94
CA ILE A 83 -11.25 11.56 9.61
C ILE A 83 -11.85 12.95 9.37
N ARG A 84 -13.15 13.13 9.63
CA ARG A 84 -13.80 14.44 9.49
C ARG A 84 -13.17 15.50 10.40
N MET A 85 -12.89 15.15 11.66
CA MET A 85 -12.22 16.07 12.59
C MET A 85 -10.82 16.46 12.08
N ASN A 86 -10.04 15.50 11.59
CA ASN A 86 -8.70 15.76 11.05
C ASN A 86 -8.73 16.61 9.76
N GLN A 87 -9.76 16.42 8.92
CA GLN A 87 -10.03 17.27 7.76
C GLN A 87 -10.37 18.70 8.17
N GLU A 88 -11.27 18.89 9.13
CA GLU A 88 -11.68 20.22 9.63
C GLU A 88 -10.52 21.01 10.26
N ASN A 89 -9.50 20.31 10.78
CA ASN A 89 -8.32 20.90 11.40
C ASN A 89 -7.10 21.00 10.47
N ASP A 90 -7.23 20.63 9.18
CA ASP A 90 -6.13 20.66 8.20
C ASP A 90 -4.91 19.81 8.60
N VAL A 91 -5.17 18.66 9.25
CA VAL A 91 -4.13 17.73 9.69
C VAL A 91 -4.26 16.33 9.09
N LEU A 92 -5.27 16.06 8.24
CA LEU A 92 -5.52 14.73 7.68
C LEU A 92 -4.31 14.15 6.93
N ASP A 93 -3.57 14.97 6.19
CA ASP A 93 -2.45 14.55 5.35
C ASP A 93 -1.19 15.38 5.65
N PRO A 94 -0.55 15.17 6.82
CA PRO A 94 0.56 16.02 7.25
C PRO A 94 1.84 15.77 6.43
N PHE A 95 1.91 14.67 5.69
CA PHE A 95 3.05 14.30 4.85
C PHE A 95 2.83 14.58 3.36
N ASN A 96 1.71 15.22 2.99
CA ASN A 96 1.34 15.52 1.60
C ASN A 96 1.30 14.26 0.69
N ILE A 97 0.84 13.13 1.22
CA ILE A 97 0.69 11.86 0.51
C ILE A 97 -0.24 12.00 -0.70
N GLN A 98 -1.27 12.85 -0.61
CA GLN A 98 -2.22 13.09 -1.70
C GLN A 98 -1.59 13.80 -2.91
N GLN A 99 -0.46 14.50 -2.77
CA GLN A 99 0.14 15.24 -3.90
C GLN A 99 0.67 14.34 -5.03
N LEU A 100 0.55 13.02 -4.90
CA LEU A 100 0.95 12.03 -5.91
C LEU A 100 -0.17 11.65 -6.88
N ASP A 101 -1.21 12.49 -6.96
CA ASP A 101 -2.37 12.36 -7.86
C ASP A 101 -2.03 11.92 -9.29
N ASN A 102 -0.90 12.35 -9.85
CA ASN A 102 -0.50 11.97 -11.22
C ASN A 102 -0.23 10.47 -11.37
N ILE A 103 0.29 9.81 -10.33
CA ILE A 103 0.52 8.36 -10.32
C ILE A 103 -0.80 7.61 -10.13
N LEU A 104 -1.71 8.19 -9.33
CA LEU A 104 -3.04 7.63 -9.07
C LEU A 104 -4.00 7.77 -10.27
N GLN A 105 -3.63 8.54 -11.31
CA GLN A 105 -4.37 8.62 -12.57
C GLN A 105 -4.08 7.47 -13.53
N LEU A 106 -3.04 6.68 -13.26
CA LEU A 106 -2.70 5.49 -14.04
C LEU A 106 -3.68 4.36 -13.67
N ASN A 107 -4.27 3.73 -14.69
CA ASN A 107 -5.28 2.67 -14.50
C ASN A 107 -4.75 1.28 -14.85
N ASP A 108 -3.44 1.12 -14.87
CA ASP A 108 -2.78 -0.14 -15.16
C ASP A 108 -1.63 -0.38 -14.17
N PHE A 109 -1.51 -1.62 -13.73
CA PHE A 109 -0.50 -2.02 -12.74
C PHE A 109 0.92 -1.82 -13.28
N ASP A 110 1.19 -2.26 -14.51
CA ASP A 110 2.51 -2.15 -15.12
C ASP A 110 2.90 -0.68 -15.29
N GLU A 111 1.96 0.16 -15.73
CA GLU A 111 2.18 1.61 -15.85
C GLU A 111 2.55 2.25 -14.50
N ILE A 112 1.88 1.86 -13.41
CA ILE A 112 2.21 2.35 -12.06
C ILE A 112 3.62 1.92 -11.66
N ILE A 113 3.94 0.64 -11.73
CA ILE A 113 5.26 0.12 -11.32
C ILE A 113 6.38 0.72 -12.18
N GLN A 114 6.16 0.87 -13.49
CA GLN A 114 7.10 1.54 -14.39
C GLN A 114 7.28 3.02 -14.03
N ALA A 115 6.21 3.73 -13.65
CA ALA A 115 6.32 5.11 -13.18
C ALA A 115 7.17 5.20 -11.90
N PHE A 116 7.03 4.27 -10.96
CA PHE A 116 7.88 4.21 -9.76
C PHE A 116 9.36 3.97 -10.10
N LEU A 117 9.65 3.05 -11.02
CA LEU A 117 11.00 2.77 -11.53
C LEU A 117 11.61 4.01 -12.19
N VAL A 118 10.92 4.63 -13.15
CA VAL A 118 11.42 5.79 -13.91
C VAL A 118 11.64 7.01 -13.00
N ASN A 119 10.79 7.20 -12.00
CA ASN A 119 10.89 8.33 -11.06
C ASN A 119 11.77 8.02 -9.84
N ASN A 120 12.41 6.83 -9.80
CA ASN A 120 13.34 6.41 -8.75
C ASN A 120 12.73 6.56 -7.33
N ARG A 121 11.47 6.13 -7.21
CA ARG A 121 10.65 6.19 -5.99
C ARG A 121 10.88 4.94 -5.13
N VAL A 122 10.74 5.10 -3.82
CA VAL A 122 10.75 4.01 -2.83
C VAL A 122 9.33 3.45 -2.71
N LEU A 123 9.22 2.14 -2.65
CA LEU A 123 7.99 1.44 -2.27
C LEU A 123 8.29 0.30 -1.29
N THR A 124 7.23 -0.25 -0.72
CA THR A 124 7.30 -1.48 0.09
C THR A 124 6.55 -2.58 -0.66
N VAL A 125 7.16 -3.77 -0.77
CA VAL A 125 6.53 -4.98 -1.28
C VAL A 125 6.42 -5.99 -0.15
N VAL A 126 5.25 -6.58 0.04
CA VAL A 126 5.02 -7.61 1.04
C VAL A 126 4.71 -8.92 0.33
N THR A 127 5.47 -9.97 0.64
CA THR A 127 5.36 -11.32 0.04
C THR A 127 4.69 -12.32 0.98
N ASP A 128 4.68 -12.02 2.28
CA ASP A 128 3.93 -12.77 3.27
C ASP A 128 3.22 -11.79 4.20
N ILE A 129 1.93 -12.02 4.45
CA ILE A 129 1.13 -11.21 5.39
C ILE A 129 1.73 -11.29 6.81
N ASP A 130 2.48 -12.37 7.12
CA ASP A 130 3.02 -12.66 8.45
C ASP A 130 4.48 -12.23 8.72
N ASP A 131 5.14 -11.43 7.86
CA ASP A 131 6.28 -10.52 8.20
C ASP A 131 7.32 -10.31 7.07
N GLU A 132 7.20 -10.94 5.90
CA GLU A 132 8.20 -10.73 4.84
C GLU A 132 7.85 -9.48 4.02
N SER A 133 8.55 -8.39 4.33
CA SER A 133 8.46 -7.12 3.62
C SER A 133 9.83 -6.66 3.11
N HIS A 134 9.82 -6.12 1.90
CA HIS A 134 10.98 -5.61 1.20
C HIS A 134 10.77 -4.13 0.90
N VAL A 135 11.73 -3.29 1.28
CA VAL A 135 11.64 -1.84 1.10
C VAL A 135 12.81 -1.33 0.26
N GLY A 136 12.52 -0.51 -0.74
CA GLY A 136 13.58 0.10 -1.54
C GLY A 136 13.08 0.77 -2.80
N ARG A 137 14.02 1.34 -3.56
CA ARG A 137 13.75 1.83 -4.92
C ARG A 137 13.69 0.66 -5.88
N ILE A 138 12.78 0.69 -6.84
CA ILE A 138 12.79 -0.30 -7.92
C ILE A 138 14.05 -0.08 -8.78
N ILE A 139 14.82 -1.14 -9.01
CA ILE A 139 16.01 -1.13 -9.88
C ILE A 139 15.84 -1.97 -11.15
N ASP A 140 14.93 -2.95 -11.14
CA ASP A 140 14.53 -3.70 -12.32
C ASP A 140 13.06 -4.11 -12.20
N TYR A 141 12.35 -4.13 -13.33
CA TYR A 141 10.98 -4.61 -13.43
C TYR A 141 10.76 -5.33 -14.76
N ARG A 142 10.32 -6.59 -14.70
CA ARG A 142 10.15 -7.46 -15.89
C ARG A 142 8.75 -8.02 -16.05
N GLY A 143 7.73 -7.31 -15.60
CA GLY A 143 6.32 -7.69 -15.76
C GLY A 143 5.84 -8.76 -14.78
N ASP A 144 6.68 -9.75 -14.46
CA ASP A 144 6.38 -10.80 -13.48
C ASP A 144 7.24 -10.71 -12.21
N ASN A 145 8.32 -9.93 -12.25
CA ASN A 145 9.27 -9.79 -11.15
C ASN A 145 9.66 -8.33 -10.92
N ILE A 146 9.80 -7.96 -9.65
CA ILE A 146 10.33 -6.68 -9.17
C ILE A 146 11.67 -6.93 -8.46
N VAL A 147 12.65 -6.04 -8.66
CA VAL A 147 13.88 -6.01 -7.87
C VAL A 147 14.00 -4.65 -7.22
N LEU A 148 14.21 -4.63 -5.89
CA LEU A 148 14.40 -3.41 -5.10
C LEU A 148 15.87 -3.21 -4.74
N ASP A 149 16.33 -1.97 -4.61
CA ASP A 149 17.60 -1.62 -3.94
C ASP A 149 17.45 -1.70 -2.42
N GLU A 150 17.08 -2.89 -1.93
CA GLU A 150 16.86 -3.16 -0.52
C GLU A 150 18.17 -3.07 0.28
N GLN A 151 19.29 -3.41 -0.34
CA GLN A 151 20.61 -3.26 0.28
C GLN A 151 20.95 -1.81 0.64
N GLN A 152 20.49 -0.82 -0.13
CA GLN A 152 20.61 0.59 0.25
C GLN A 152 19.76 0.89 1.49
N TYR A 153 18.51 0.41 1.52
CA TYR A 153 17.60 0.56 2.65
C TYR A 153 18.18 -0.03 3.94
N LEU A 154 18.55 -1.30 3.93
CA LEU A 154 19.11 -2.00 5.09
C LEU A 154 20.36 -1.29 5.64
N ARG A 155 21.26 -0.83 4.76
CA ARG A 155 22.46 -0.08 5.16
C ARG A 155 22.14 1.25 5.83
N SER A 156 21.09 1.97 5.39
CA SER A 156 20.65 3.21 6.05
C SER A 156 20.26 3.00 7.52
N PHE A 157 19.84 1.78 7.88
CA PHE A 157 19.51 1.38 9.24
C PHE A 157 20.62 0.58 9.95
N GLY A 158 21.82 0.51 9.34
CA GLY A 158 22.97 -0.19 9.93
C GLY A 158 22.86 -1.71 9.91
N ILE A 159 21.94 -2.26 9.12
CA ILE A 159 21.80 -3.70 8.90
C ILE A 159 22.79 -4.10 7.81
N ILE A 160 23.64 -5.08 8.11
CA ILE A 160 24.57 -5.67 7.15
C ILE A 160 23.96 -6.98 6.70
N ASP A 161 23.51 -7.00 5.45
CA ASP A 161 23.16 -8.21 4.73
C ASP A 161 24.18 -8.40 3.60
N GLU A 162 24.71 -9.61 3.48
CA GLU A 162 25.71 -9.96 2.46
C GLU A 162 25.05 -10.54 1.20
N ASN A 163 23.73 -10.74 1.22
CA ASN A 163 22.99 -11.22 0.07
C ASN A 163 22.82 -10.14 -1.01
N ASP A 164 22.62 -10.57 -2.25
CA ASP A 164 22.19 -9.69 -3.33
C ASP A 164 20.75 -9.21 -3.08
N ASN A 165 20.35 -8.12 -3.75
CA ASN A 165 18.96 -7.66 -3.75
C ASN A 165 18.03 -8.79 -4.24
N PRO A 166 16.93 -9.11 -3.52
CA PRO A 166 16.05 -10.21 -3.90
C PRO A 166 15.30 -9.91 -5.20
N VAL A 167 15.07 -10.97 -5.98
CA VAL A 167 14.14 -10.95 -7.11
C VAL A 167 12.79 -11.41 -6.59
N ILE A 168 11.83 -10.48 -6.52
CA ILE A 168 10.52 -10.71 -5.94
C ILE A 168 9.54 -11.05 -7.06
N SER A 169 8.97 -12.26 -7.01
CA SER A 169 7.90 -12.67 -7.92
C SER A 169 6.60 -11.96 -7.55
N LEU A 170 5.94 -11.33 -8.52
CA LEU A 170 4.61 -10.74 -8.32
C LEU A 170 3.57 -11.80 -7.94
N GLU A 171 3.78 -13.05 -8.35
CA GLU A 171 2.93 -14.14 -7.91
C GLU A 171 2.97 -14.32 -6.40
N ASP A 172 4.05 -13.93 -5.70
CA ASP A 172 4.19 -14.06 -4.24
C ASP A 172 3.75 -12.78 -3.49
N VAL A 173 3.54 -11.68 -4.19
CA VAL A 173 3.12 -10.41 -3.57
C VAL A 173 1.68 -10.47 -3.08
N THR A 174 1.48 -10.03 -1.84
CA THR A 174 0.19 -9.89 -1.15
C THR A 174 -0.27 -8.43 -1.13
N LEU A 175 0.65 -7.51 -0.79
CA LEU A 175 0.44 -6.07 -0.92
C LEU A 175 1.66 -5.29 -1.38
N ILE A 176 1.41 -4.09 -1.92
CA ILE A 176 2.45 -3.11 -2.26
C ILE A 176 2.04 -1.75 -1.72
N ASP A 177 2.79 -1.21 -0.76
CA ASP A 177 2.66 0.19 -0.38
C ASP A 177 3.37 1.04 -1.41
N LEU A 178 2.60 1.54 -2.37
CA LEU A 178 3.09 2.47 -3.38
C LEU A 178 3.63 3.73 -2.70
N VAL A 179 2.84 4.32 -1.81
CA VAL A 179 3.24 5.54 -1.09
C VAL A 179 2.77 5.43 0.34
N SER A 180 3.70 5.37 1.29
CA SER A 180 3.42 5.43 2.72
C SER A 180 4.16 6.61 3.36
N LYS A 181 3.74 6.99 4.58
CA LYS A 181 4.51 7.92 5.43
C LYS A 181 5.97 7.50 5.55
N ALA A 182 6.20 6.21 5.79
CA ALA A 182 7.53 5.64 5.96
C ALA A 182 8.38 5.79 4.69
N ASN A 183 7.81 5.47 3.53
CA ASN A 183 8.50 5.58 2.24
C ASN A 183 8.86 7.03 1.93
N LEU A 184 7.96 7.98 2.16
CA LEU A 184 8.22 9.41 1.96
C LEU A 184 9.30 9.96 2.89
N LEU A 185 9.29 9.55 4.17
CA LEU A 185 10.33 9.95 5.12
C LEU A 185 11.70 9.41 4.70
N TYR A 186 11.75 8.17 4.24
CA TYR A 186 12.99 7.57 3.75
C TYR A 186 13.47 8.22 2.45
N GLU A 187 12.57 8.51 1.51
CA GLU A 187 12.90 9.27 0.29
C GLU A 187 13.49 10.65 0.61
N ASN A 188 12.91 11.35 1.59
CA ASN A 188 13.41 12.64 2.03
C ASN A 188 14.83 12.53 2.63
N TYR A 189 15.10 11.51 3.45
CA TYR A 189 16.44 11.21 3.95
C TYR A 189 17.44 11.00 2.80
N LEU A 190 17.10 10.15 1.83
CA LEU A 190 17.97 9.87 0.68
C LEU A 190 18.21 11.09 -0.21
N ASN A 191 17.27 12.03 -0.27
CA ASN A 191 17.41 13.26 -1.05
C ASN A 191 18.25 14.32 -0.34
N GLN A 192 18.41 14.24 0.98
CA GLN A 192 19.32 15.12 1.75
C GLN A 192 20.79 14.70 1.64
N GLU A 193 21.07 13.45 1.24
CA GLU A 193 22.44 12.95 1.03
C GLU A 193 23.04 13.28 -0.35
N LYS A 194 22.31 14.00 -1.22
CA LYS A 194 22.77 14.48 -2.52
C LYS A 194 23.29 15.92 -2.45
#